data_AF-A0A7C4YX26-F1
#
_entry.id   AF-A0A7C4YX26-F1
#
_cell.length_a   1.000
_cell.length_b   1.000
_cell.length_c   1.000
_cell.angle_alpha   90.00
_cell.angle_beta   90.00
_cell.angle_gamma   90.00
#
_symmetry.space_group_name_H-M   'P 1'
#
loop_
_entity.id
_entity.type
_entity.pdbx_description
1 polymer ?
#
loop_
_entity_poly.entity_id
_entity_poly.type
_entity_poly.pdbx_seq_one_letter_code
_entity_poly.pdbx_strand_id
1 'polypeptide(L)'
;MDIVAMHKDKKAQAEFARRAMQVYEAHRAEWEAQYAGHIVAIDVDSGDFFIGPTLGKANDLAYAKYPDKWVYFVRIGEPERAIALRTW
;
A
#
# COMPACT_ATOMS: atom_id res chain seq x y z
N MET A 1 1.26 -17.24 3.48
CA MET A 1 1.19 -17.02 2.02
C MET A 1 2.62 -17.09 1.51
N ASP A 2 2.99 -18.15 0.80
CA ASP A 2 4.36 -18.28 0.28
C ASP A 2 4.68 -17.11 -0.64
N ILE A 3 5.74 -16.38 -0.28
CA ILE A 3 6.11 -15.04 -0.77
C ILE A 3 6.69 -15.12 -2.20
N VAL A 4 6.97 -16.33 -2.68
CA VAL A 4 7.50 -16.59 -4.02
C VAL A 4 6.33 -16.64 -5.01
N ALA A 5 6.01 -15.45 -5.51
CA ALA A 5 5.38 -15.19 -6.80
C ALA A 5 3.96 -14.59 -6.84
N MET A 6 3.62 -13.65 -5.95
CA MET A 6 2.43 -12.81 -6.18
C MET A 6 2.44 -12.21 -7.61
N HIS A 7 3.61 -11.87 -8.17
CA HIS A 7 3.72 -11.38 -9.56
C HIS A 7 3.25 -12.36 -10.67
N LYS A 8 3.17 -13.67 -10.41
CA LYS A 8 2.71 -14.69 -11.37
C LYS A 8 1.27 -15.13 -11.14
N ASP A 9 0.73 -14.88 -9.95
CA ASP A 9 -0.64 -15.23 -9.58
C ASP A 9 -1.56 -14.00 -9.65
N LYS A 10 -2.28 -13.87 -10.76
CA LYS A 10 -3.24 -12.76 -10.98
C LYS A 10 -4.39 -12.76 -9.97
N LYS A 11 -4.79 -13.93 -9.46
CA LYS A 11 -5.86 -14.02 -8.47
C LYS A 11 -5.37 -13.51 -7.13
N ALA A 12 -4.15 -13.89 -6.73
CA ALA A 12 -3.51 -13.37 -5.52
C ALA A 12 -3.30 -11.84 -5.60
N GLN A 13 -2.88 -11.30 -6.76
CA GLN A 13 -2.75 -9.85 -6.96
C GLN A 13 -4.09 -9.12 -6.81
N ALA A 14 -5.15 -9.65 -7.43
CA ALA A 14 -6.47 -9.04 -7.37
C ALA A 14 -7.03 -9.07 -5.94
N GLU A 15 -6.83 -10.18 -5.21
CA GLU A 15 -7.26 -10.28 -3.81
C GLU A 15 -6.48 -9.33 -2.90
N PHE A 16 -5.16 -9.24 -3.09
CA PHE A 16 -4.29 -8.32 -2.35
C PHE A 16 -4.71 -6.86 -2.57
N ALA A 17 -4.87 -6.45 -3.84
CA ALA A 17 -5.32 -5.10 -4.19
C ALA A 17 -6.72 -4.80 -3.65
N ARG A 18 -7.65 -5.76 -3.72
CA ARG A 18 -9.01 -5.60 -3.17
C ARG A 18 -8.97 -5.34 -1.68
N ARG A 19 -8.22 -6.15 -0.92
CA ARG A 19 -8.10 -5.98 0.54
C ARG A 19 -7.42 -4.66 0.91
N ALA A 20 -6.37 -4.28 0.20
CA ALA A 20 -5.71 -2.98 0.40
C ALA A 20 -6.64 -1.80 0.14
N MET A 21 -7.43 -1.85 -0.94
CA MET A 21 -8.40 -0.81 -1.26
C MET A 21 -9.51 -0.70 -0.21
N GLN A 22 -9.91 -1.79 0.44
CA GLN A 22 -10.84 -1.72 1.57
C GLN A 22 -10.25 -0.92 2.75
N VAL A 23 -8.94 -1.04 3.00
CA VAL A 23 -8.25 -0.24 4.03
C VAL A 23 -8.20 1.24 3.62
N TYR A 24 -7.89 1.53 2.35
CA TYR A 24 -7.89 2.91 1.85
C TYR A 24 -9.26 3.56 1.97
N GLU A 25 -10.32 2.91 1.47
CA GLU A 25 -11.68 3.47 1.51
C GLU A 25 -12.16 3.71 2.94
N ALA A 26 -11.77 2.87 3.90
CA ALA A 26 -12.11 3.04 5.31
C ALA A 26 -11.51 4.32 5.93
N HIS A 27 -10.35 4.79 5.43
CA HIS A 27 -9.65 5.96 5.94
C HIS A 27 -9.69 7.16 4.97
N ARG A 28 -10.32 7.00 3.82
CA ARG A 28 -10.25 7.92 2.68
C ARG A 28 -10.58 9.36 3.06
N ALA A 29 -11.68 9.57 3.79
CA ALA A 29 -12.11 10.92 4.16
C ALA A 29 -11.07 11.64 5.05
N GLU A 30 -10.46 10.91 5.98
CA GLU A 30 -9.42 11.45 6.86
C GLU A 30 -8.13 11.72 6.09
N TRP A 31 -7.69 10.76 5.28
CA TRP A 31 -6.43 10.84 4.56
C TRP A 31 -6.47 11.89 3.45
N GLU A 32 -7.56 11.98 2.69
CA GLU A 32 -7.71 13.02 1.65
C GLU A 32 -7.76 14.42 2.27
N ALA A 33 -8.35 14.59 3.45
CA ALA A 33 -8.38 15.88 4.13
C ALA A 33 -7.00 16.33 4.64
N GLN A 34 -6.18 15.41 5.15
CA GLN A 34 -4.91 15.74 5.82
C GLN A 34 -3.67 15.57 4.93
N TYR A 35 -3.72 14.66 3.96
CA TYR A 35 -2.55 14.15 3.26
C TYR A 35 -2.77 14.05 1.74
N ALA A 36 -3.68 14.84 1.17
CA ALA A 36 -3.88 14.90 -0.29
C ALA A 36 -2.54 14.97 -1.05
N GLY A 37 -2.41 14.14 -2.10
CA GLY A 37 -1.22 14.07 -2.95
C GLY A 37 -0.02 13.31 -2.36
N HIS A 38 -0.06 12.95 -1.07
CA HIS A 38 0.93 12.05 -0.47
C HIS A 38 0.69 10.60 -0.92
N ILE A 39 1.63 9.71 -0.61
CA ILE A 39 1.52 8.27 -0.83
C ILE A 39 1.30 7.58 0.51
N VAL A 40 0.34 6.66 0.55
CA VAL A 40 0.21 5.69 1.65
C VAL A 40 0.70 4.33 1.17
N ALA A 41 1.57 3.69 1.95
CA ALA A 41 1.93 2.28 1.81
C ALA A 41 1.10 1.48 2.81
N ILE A 42 0.28 0.54 2.33
CA ILE A 42 -0.63 -0.26 3.14
C ILE A 42 -0.10 -1.69 3.23
N ASP A 43 0.12 -2.16 4.45
CA ASP A 43 0.37 -3.57 4.72
C ASP A 43 -0.95 -4.29 5.00
N VAL A 44 -1.38 -5.10 4.04
CA VAL A 44 -2.71 -5.75 4.05
C VAL A 44 -2.86 -6.81 5.15
N ASP A 45 -1.75 -7.39 5.60
CA ASP A 45 -1.76 -8.48 6.58
C ASP A 45 -1.76 -7.98 8.02
N SER A 46 -1.02 -6.92 8.34
CA SER A 46 -1.03 -6.32 9.68
C SER A 46 -2.08 -5.23 9.86
N GLY A 47 -2.52 -4.59 8.77
CA GLY A 47 -3.36 -3.39 8.82
C GLY A 47 -2.58 -2.09 9.06
N ASP A 48 -1.25 -2.17 9.19
CA ASP A 48 -0.42 -0.97 9.29
C ASP A 48 -0.40 -0.18 7.98
N PHE A 49 -0.22 1.13 8.12
CA PHE A 49 -0.06 2.05 7.00
C PHE A 49 1.01 3.08 7.28
N PHE A 50 1.66 3.54 6.21
CA PHE A 50 2.77 4.48 6.27
C PHE A 50 2.58 5.59 5.24
N ILE A 51 2.43 6.82 5.70
CA ILE A 51 2.17 7.98 4.82
C ILE A 51 3.47 8.77 4.63
N GLY A 52 3.81 9.05 3.39
CA GLY A 52 4.96 9.86 3.02
C GLY A 52 4.67 10.78 1.83
N PRO A 53 5.37 11.91 1.69
CA PRO A 53 5.14 12.87 0.60
C PRO A 53 5.49 12.29 -0.79
N THR A 54 6.27 11.21 -0.83
CA THR A 54 6.63 10.50 -2.05
C THR A 54 6.56 9.00 -1.83
N LEU A 55 6.53 8.25 -2.92
CA LEU A 55 6.57 6.78 -2.90
C LEU A 55 7.80 6.27 -2.14
N GLY A 56 8.98 6.86 -2.38
CA GLY A 56 10.21 6.52 -1.67
C GLY A 56 10.10 6.76 -0.16
N LYS A 57 9.47 7.86 0.27
CA LYS A 57 9.31 8.16 1.71
C LYS A 57 8.29 7.26 2.40
N ALA A 58 7.20 6.92 1.74
CA ALA A 58 6.27 5.91 2.26
C ALA A 58 6.95 4.53 2.35
N ASN A 59 7.78 4.18 1.36
CA ASN A 59 8.58 2.96 1.37
C ASN A 59 9.62 2.95 2.50
N ASP A 60 10.40 4.02 2.70
CA ASP A 60 11.39 4.10 3.78
C ASP A 60 10.76 3.76 5.14
N LEU A 61 9.56 4.31 5.41
CA LEU A 61 8.80 4.06 6.63
C LEU A 61 8.31 2.61 6.74
N ALA A 62 7.76 2.07 5.65
CA ALA A 62 7.29 0.68 5.61
C ALA A 62 8.44 -0.32 5.76
N TYR A 63 9.54 -0.11 5.03
CA TYR A 63 10.73 -0.95 5.04
C TYR A 63 11.39 -1.02 6.42
N ALA A 64 11.44 0.11 7.14
CA ALA A 64 12.01 0.17 8.49
C ALA A 64 11.33 -0.81 9.46
N LYS A 65 10.04 -1.11 9.25
CA LYS A 65 9.27 -2.07 10.06
C LYS A 65 9.15 -3.44 9.40
N TYR A 66 9.01 -3.47 8.08
CA TYR A 66 8.67 -4.64 7.28
C TYR A 66 9.58 -4.73 6.05
N PRO A 67 10.85 -5.14 6.20
CA PRO A 67 11.75 -5.30 5.07
C PRO A 67 11.25 -6.40 4.13
N ASP A 68 11.51 -6.21 2.83
CA ASP A 68 11.24 -7.21 1.78
C ASP A 68 9.77 -7.67 1.65
N LYS A 69 8.81 -6.92 2.23
CA LYS A 69 7.39 -7.27 2.31
C LYS A 69 6.55 -6.63 1.20
N TRP A 70 5.56 -7.35 0.69
CA TRP A 70 4.58 -6.77 -0.24
C TRP A 70 3.68 -5.78 0.47
N VAL A 71 3.62 -4.55 -0.05
CA VAL A 71 2.71 -3.50 0.39
C VAL A 71 1.99 -2.88 -0.81
N TYR A 72 0.87 -2.23 -0.56
CA TYR A 72 0.07 -1.56 -1.57
C TYR A 72 0.24 -0.05 -1.46
N PHE A 73 0.87 0.56 -2.48
CA PHE A 73 1.08 2.00 -2.54
C PHE A 73 -0.08 2.66 -3.24
N VAL A 74 -0.70 3.64 -2.60
CA VAL A 74 -1.81 4.43 -3.15
C VAL A 74 -1.46 5.90 -3.04
N ARG A 75 -1.69 6.67 -4.12
CA ARG A 75 -1.67 8.11 -4.01
C ARG A 75 -2.99 8.58 -3.43
N ILE A 76 -2.92 9.32 -2.33
CA ILE A 76 -4.10 9.82 -1.62
C ILE A 76 -4.81 10.85 -2.50
N GLY A 77 -6.06 10.55 -2.85
CA GLY A 77 -6.90 11.28 -3.80
C GLY A 77 -6.88 10.75 -5.23
N GLU A 78 -6.02 9.78 -5.57
CA GLU A 78 -5.89 9.18 -6.91
C GLU A 78 -5.75 7.64 -6.81
N PRO A 79 -6.76 6.92 -6.26
CA PRO A 79 -6.64 5.50 -5.95
C PRO A 79 -6.45 4.60 -7.17
N GLU A 80 -6.88 5.02 -8.36
CA GLU A 80 -6.64 4.30 -9.62
C GLU A 80 -5.15 4.20 -10.02
N ARG A 81 -4.27 4.98 -9.39
CA ARG A 81 -2.81 4.97 -9.64
C ARG A 81 -2.03 4.04 -8.70
N ALA A 82 -2.73 3.16 -8.01
CA ALA A 82 -2.12 2.29 -7.01
C ALA A 82 -1.26 1.17 -7.62
N ILE A 83 -0.22 0.78 -6.90
CA ILE A 83 0.70 -0.28 -7.29
C ILE A 83 1.05 -1.17 -6.10
N ALA A 84 1.17 -2.48 -6.32
CA ALA A 84 1.72 -3.40 -5.34
C ALA A 84 3.21 -3.58 -5.61
N LEU A 85 4.05 -3.35 -4.60
CA LEU A 85 5.50 -3.56 -4.67
C LEU A 85 6.01 -4.18 -3.37
N ARG A 86 7.14 -4.89 -3.44
CA ARG A 86 7.88 -5.26 -2.24
C ARG A 86 8.60 -4.03 -1.74
N THR A 87 8.64 -3.79 -0.44
CA THR A 87 9.48 -2.74 0.14
C THR A 87 10.95 -2.99 -0.19
N TRP A 88 11.71 -1.94 -0.48
CA TRP A 88 13.13 -1.99 -0.85
C TRP A 88 13.99 -1.01 -0.04
#